data_AF-A0A8J7VQ83-F1
#
_entry.id   AF-A0A8J7VQ83-F1
#
_cell.length_a   1.000
_cell.length_b   1.000
_cell.length_c   1.000
_cell.angle_alpha   90.00
_cell.angle_beta   90.00
_cell.angle_gamma   90.00
#
_symmetry.space_group_name_H-M   'P 1'
#
loop_
_entity.id
_entity.type
_entity.pdbx_description
1 polymer ?
#
loop_
_entity_poly.entity_id
_entity_poly.type
_entity_poly.pdbx_seq_one_letter_code
_entity_poly.pdbx_strand_id
1 'polypeptide(L)'
;MNNPIYDLMYRGESGAAGYNAFNRGTFTDGNGRERIRSGEPPMDFSRLTLGQVQDLQHLPREDPERVFAVGKYQIIPSTMDVAVARLGLDRSEPFTPELQDRIFTDYLLREKQHAVRDYIMGVPGVNLEEAQNGLAREWASFGDPYKDGRSYYGGANRAHISLAESAAALMTMRAAYADATARGASSDDAWHAAAAVDAQPIKQAWHEKGHAPPEGSLRRDDRGDAVRTLQEQLDQLGYTDAAGRALTADGVFGARTEQAVRAYQRDNGLTVDGIVGPETRAAVREQIPSRGAETLRAGATGLLDAAERGEDAVREAMERLARSSLGERWRQQLDEAHLRTDVPVQCDAPQTQDLARGER
;
A
#
# COMPACT_ATOMS: atom_id res chain seq x y z
N MET A 1 22.15 -0.11 -5.31
CA MET A 1 21.38 -0.72 -4.18
C MET A 1 19.94 -0.94 -4.64
N ASN A 2 19.17 -1.87 -4.06
CA ASN A 2 17.81 -2.20 -4.54
C ASN A 2 16.73 -1.34 -3.85
N ASN A 3 16.69 -0.03 -4.08
CA ASN A 3 15.66 0.82 -3.48
C ASN A 3 14.24 0.39 -3.95
N PRO A 4 13.21 0.30 -3.07
CA PRO A 4 11.86 -0.10 -3.48
C PRO A 4 11.21 0.82 -4.53
N ILE A 5 11.44 2.13 -4.45
CA ILE A 5 10.97 3.10 -5.46
C ILE A 5 11.82 3.00 -6.73
N TYR A 6 13.09 2.63 -6.60
CA TYR A 6 14.03 2.42 -7.70
C TYR A 6 13.63 1.29 -8.67
N ASP A 7 13.01 0.22 -8.18
CA ASP A 7 12.54 -0.87 -9.03
C ASP A 7 11.32 -0.48 -9.85
N LEU A 8 10.49 0.42 -9.30
CA LEU A 8 9.37 1.01 -10.01
C LEU A 8 9.88 1.91 -11.13
N MET A 9 10.84 2.78 -10.83
CA MET A 9 11.44 3.69 -11.82
C MET A 9 12.18 2.98 -12.94
N TYR A 10 12.93 1.91 -12.63
CA TYR A 10 13.63 1.13 -13.64
C TYR A 10 12.69 0.59 -14.73
N ARG A 11 11.51 0.10 -14.31
CA ARG A 11 10.49 -0.42 -15.23
C ARG A 11 9.82 0.69 -16.03
N GLY A 12 9.84 1.91 -15.53
CA GLY A 12 9.05 2.99 -16.09
C GLY A 12 9.76 4.01 -16.96
N GLU A 13 11.05 4.23 -16.74
CA GLU A 13 11.77 5.38 -17.31
C GLU A 13 12.97 4.95 -18.18
N SER A 14 13.85 4.09 -17.67
CA SER A 14 15.14 3.78 -18.34
C SER A 14 15.13 2.55 -19.26
N GLY A 15 14.16 1.64 -19.11
CA GLY A 15 14.15 0.37 -19.84
C GLY A 15 15.44 -0.45 -19.67
N ALA A 16 15.80 -1.27 -20.67
CA ALA A 16 16.96 -2.17 -20.62
C ALA A 16 18.32 -1.46 -20.54
N ALA A 17 18.39 -0.17 -20.88
CA ALA A 17 19.63 0.61 -20.85
C ALA A 17 20.00 1.07 -19.43
N GLY A 18 19.05 1.11 -18.48
CA GLY A 18 19.30 1.37 -17.06
C GLY A 18 20.14 2.63 -16.82
N TYR A 19 21.25 2.50 -16.10
CA TYR A 19 22.19 3.60 -15.80
C TYR A 19 22.87 4.22 -17.03
N ASN A 20 22.79 3.56 -18.18
CA ASN A 20 23.35 3.99 -19.46
C ASN A 20 22.27 4.54 -20.41
N ALA A 21 21.03 4.67 -19.94
CA ALA A 21 19.93 5.24 -20.71
C ALA A 21 20.10 6.75 -20.87
N PHE A 22 19.73 7.29 -22.03
CA PHE A 22 19.62 8.73 -22.22
C PHE A 22 18.62 9.05 -23.34
N ASN A 23 18.15 10.29 -23.35
CA ASN A 23 17.49 10.88 -24.50
C ASN A 23 18.10 12.25 -24.79
N ARG A 24 18.10 12.69 -26.05
CA ARG A 24 18.66 13.99 -26.45
C ARG A 24 17.65 15.14 -26.43
N GLY A 25 16.43 14.87 -25.99
CA GLY A 25 15.29 15.78 -26.12
C GLY A 25 14.83 15.93 -27.57
N THR A 26 14.09 17.00 -27.84
CA THR A 26 13.59 17.32 -29.18
C THR A 26 14.51 18.29 -29.90
N PHE A 27 14.55 18.23 -31.23
CA PHE A 27 15.21 19.20 -32.12
C PHE A 27 14.23 19.68 -33.17
N THR A 28 14.53 20.82 -33.80
CA THR A 28 13.72 21.36 -34.90
C THR A 28 14.32 20.91 -36.23
N ASP A 29 13.55 20.20 -37.06
CA ASP A 29 14.00 19.80 -38.39
C ASP A 29 14.02 20.98 -39.37
N GLY A 30 14.61 20.79 -40.57
CA GLY A 30 14.70 21.83 -41.59
C GLY A 30 13.35 22.37 -42.10
N ASN A 31 12.23 21.75 -41.71
CA ASN A 31 10.87 22.19 -42.00
C ASN A 31 10.19 22.87 -40.79
N GLY A 32 10.93 23.17 -39.73
CA GLY A 32 10.40 23.81 -38.53
C GLY A 32 9.60 22.88 -37.61
N ARG A 33 9.67 21.55 -37.79
CA ARG A 33 8.92 20.59 -36.96
C ARG A 33 9.77 20.02 -35.84
N GLU A 34 9.19 19.88 -34.65
CA GLU A 34 9.86 19.17 -33.56
C GLU A 34 9.97 17.68 -33.84
N ARG A 35 11.16 17.12 -33.62
CA ARG A 35 11.50 15.71 -33.78
C ARG A 35 12.25 15.23 -32.55
N ILE A 36 12.10 13.95 -32.24
CA ILE A 36 12.88 13.26 -31.19
C ILE A 36 14.03 12.53 -31.87
N ARG A 37 15.22 12.57 -31.26
CA ARG A 37 16.33 11.70 -31.69
C ARG A 37 16.13 10.32 -31.06
N SER A 38 15.99 9.28 -31.90
CA SER A 38 15.70 7.91 -31.46
C SER A 38 16.68 6.90 -32.07
N GLY A 39 16.92 5.78 -31.38
CA GLY A 39 17.70 4.65 -31.91
C GLY A 39 19.19 4.68 -31.57
N GLU A 40 19.60 5.45 -30.56
CA GLU A 40 21.00 5.54 -30.18
C GLU A 40 21.43 4.41 -29.24
N PRO A 41 22.66 3.88 -29.38
CA PRO A 41 23.18 2.89 -28.46
C PRO A 41 23.37 3.48 -27.06
N PRO A 42 23.23 2.68 -25.98
CA PRO A 42 23.48 3.14 -24.62
C PRO A 42 24.88 3.75 -24.45
N MET A 43 24.98 4.81 -23.66
CA MET A 43 26.26 5.47 -23.34
C MET A 43 26.75 4.98 -21.98
N ASP A 44 28.00 4.51 -21.90
CA ASP A 44 28.60 4.11 -20.62
C ASP A 44 29.00 5.36 -19.82
N PHE A 45 28.03 5.87 -19.05
CA PHE A 45 28.18 7.07 -18.24
C PHE A 45 29.20 6.92 -17.11
N SER A 46 29.49 5.69 -16.67
CA SER A 46 30.49 5.43 -15.62
C SER A 46 31.92 5.82 -16.03
N ARG A 47 32.15 6.01 -17.33
CA ARG A 47 33.43 6.48 -17.91
C ARG A 47 33.55 8.00 -17.99
N LEU A 48 32.48 8.73 -17.70
CA LEU A 48 32.46 10.18 -17.70
C LEU A 48 32.46 10.70 -16.26
N THR A 49 33.04 11.87 -16.07
CA THR A 49 32.89 12.65 -14.84
C THR A 49 31.53 13.34 -14.82
N LEU A 50 31.04 13.66 -13.63
CA LEU A 50 29.81 14.43 -13.42
C LEU A 50 29.84 15.75 -14.20
N GLY A 51 30.98 16.44 -14.22
CA GLY A 51 31.19 17.66 -14.97
C GLY A 51 31.04 17.45 -16.48
N GLN A 52 31.64 16.39 -17.03
CA GLN A 52 31.48 16.05 -18.46
C GLN A 52 30.02 15.74 -18.81
N VAL A 53 29.29 15.07 -17.93
CA VAL A 53 27.85 14.81 -18.14
C VAL A 53 27.05 16.11 -18.13
N GLN A 54 27.32 17.01 -17.17
CA GLN A 54 26.70 18.34 -17.16
C GLN A 54 27.02 19.15 -18.41
N ASP A 55 28.27 19.08 -18.91
CA ASP A 55 28.67 19.80 -20.11
C ASP A 55 27.92 19.29 -21.34
N LEU A 56 27.80 17.96 -21.51
CA LEU A 56 26.97 17.34 -22.56
C LEU A 56 25.49 17.72 -22.43
N GLN A 57 25.00 17.92 -21.19
CA GLN A 57 23.63 18.34 -20.90
C GLN A 57 23.32 19.79 -21.29
N HIS A 58 24.34 20.64 -21.26
CA HIS A 58 24.25 22.06 -21.55
C HIS A 58 24.63 22.43 -22.99
N LEU A 59 25.01 21.45 -23.81
CA LEU A 59 25.19 21.68 -25.25
C LEU A 59 23.90 22.27 -25.89
N PRO A 60 24.04 23.08 -26.96
CA PRO A 60 22.90 23.62 -27.70
C PRO A 60 21.91 22.54 -28.12
N ARG A 61 20.60 22.86 -28.17
CA ARG A 61 19.53 21.90 -28.47
C ARG A 61 19.74 21.18 -29.82
N GLU A 62 20.33 21.87 -30.77
CA GLU A 62 20.63 21.41 -32.13
C GLU A 62 21.90 20.54 -32.19
N ASP A 63 22.74 20.59 -31.16
CA ASP A 63 23.99 19.85 -31.10
C ASP A 63 23.72 18.33 -31.09
N PRO A 64 24.34 17.55 -32.00
CA PRO A 64 24.16 16.11 -32.04
C PRO A 64 24.75 15.37 -30.84
N GLU A 65 25.69 15.96 -30.11
CA GLU A 65 26.32 15.36 -28.94
C GLU A 65 25.57 15.67 -27.64
N ARG A 66 24.59 16.58 -27.67
CA ARG A 66 23.77 16.91 -26.50
C ARG A 66 23.02 15.70 -25.96
N VAL A 67 23.13 15.45 -24.66
CA VAL A 67 22.27 14.50 -23.93
C VAL A 67 21.31 15.30 -23.05
N PHE A 68 20.01 15.10 -23.11
CA PHE A 68 19.08 15.90 -22.31
C PHE A 68 18.84 15.27 -20.95
N ALA A 69 18.23 14.09 -20.95
CA ALA A 69 17.99 13.33 -19.72
C ALA A 69 18.92 12.11 -19.74
N VAL A 70 19.60 11.88 -18.62
CA VAL A 70 20.63 10.84 -18.51
C VAL A 70 20.35 9.87 -17.38
N GLY A 71 20.91 8.68 -17.53
CA GLY A 71 20.94 7.68 -16.51
C GLY A 71 19.61 6.99 -16.24
N LYS A 72 19.64 6.15 -15.21
CA LYS A 72 18.51 5.34 -14.77
C LYS A 72 17.28 6.18 -14.43
N TYR A 73 17.52 7.38 -13.91
CA TYR A 73 16.49 8.26 -13.38
C TYR A 73 16.08 9.38 -14.35
N GLN A 74 16.59 9.36 -15.58
CA GLN A 74 16.34 10.39 -16.61
C GLN A 74 16.53 11.82 -16.04
N ILE A 75 17.67 12.05 -15.38
CA ILE A 75 17.99 13.32 -14.73
C ILE A 75 18.22 14.38 -15.81
N ILE A 76 17.40 15.44 -15.81
CA ILE A 76 17.51 16.57 -16.76
C ILE A 76 18.55 17.61 -16.28
N PRO A 77 19.03 18.54 -17.14
CA PRO A 77 20.16 19.41 -16.84
C PRO A 77 19.93 20.28 -15.59
N SER A 78 18.81 20.97 -15.52
CA SER A 78 18.47 21.84 -14.39
C SER A 78 18.37 21.08 -13.06
N THR A 79 17.92 19.83 -13.11
CA THR A 79 17.81 18.97 -11.93
C THR A 79 19.20 18.50 -11.48
N MET A 80 20.07 18.15 -12.44
CA MET A 80 21.46 17.78 -12.17
C MET A 80 22.21 18.93 -11.48
N ASP A 81 22.10 20.15 -11.99
CA ASP A 81 22.81 21.30 -11.44
C ASP A 81 22.43 21.59 -10.00
N VAL A 82 21.13 21.53 -9.68
CA VAL A 82 20.67 21.74 -8.32
C VAL A 82 21.11 20.60 -7.42
N ALA A 83 21.08 19.34 -7.88
CA ALA A 83 21.57 18.21 -7.11
C ALA A 83 23.06 18.35 -6.77
N VAL A 84 23.89 18.71 -7.76
CA VAL A 84 25.33 18.94 -7.57
C VAL A 84 25.57 20.03 -6.53
N ALA A 85 24.86 21.15 -6.64
CA ALA A 85 25.00 22.28 -5.71
C ALA A 85 24.53 21.93 -4.29
N ARG A 86 23.41 21.21 -4.16
CA ARG A 86 22.81 20.87 -2.86
C ARG A 86 23.57 19.78 -2.11
N LEU A 87 24.00 18.75 -2.83
CA LEU A 87 24.73 17.62 -2.25
C LEU A 87 26.24 17.86 -2.15
N GLY A 88 26.73 19.00 -2.64
CA GLY A 88 28.15 19.36 -2.63
C GLY A 88 29.01 18.38 -3.43
N LEU A 89 28.50 17.92 -4.58
CA LEU A 89 29.20 16.94 -5.43
C LEU A 89 30.34 17.62 -6.21
N ASP A 90 31.46 16.95 -6.31
CA ASP A 90 32.60 17.40 -7.11
C ASP A 90 32.39 17.00 -8.57
N ARG A 91 32.55 17.95 -9.48
CA ARG A 91 32.43 17.73 -10.93
C ARG A 91 33.45 16.72 -11.47
N SER A 92 34.54 16.46 -10.76
CA SER A 92 35.53 15.44 -11.11
C SER A 92 35.13 14.02 -10.70
N GLU A 93 34.08 13.84 -9.89
CA GLU A 93 33.58 12.52 -9.52
C GLU A 93 33.10 11.74 -10.75
N PRO A 94 33.42 10.44 -10.89
CA PRO A 94 32.86 9.61 -11.95
C PRO A 94 31.34 9.47 -11.82
N PHE A 95 30.61 9.56 -12.93
CA PHE A 95 29.15 9.46 -12.96
C PHE A 95 28.67 8.00 -12.94
N THR A 96 29.04 7.29 -11.87
CA THR A 96 28.78 5.86 -11.67
C THR A 96 27.31 5.58 -11.31
N PRO A 97 26.86 4.31 -11.39
CA PRO A 97 25.57 3.90 -10.82
C PRO A 97 25.35 4.35 -9.37
N GLU A 98 26.39 4.30 -8.54
CA GLU A 98 26.31 4.71 -7.13
C GLU A 98 26.10 6.22 -7.00
N LEU A 99 26.75 7.04 -7.83
CA LEU A 99 26.52 8.49 -7.83
C LEU A 99 25.11 8.83 -8.33
N GLN A 100 24.62 8.12 -9.34
CA GLN A 100 23.23 8.25 -9.80
C GLN A 100 22.23 7.87 -8.69
N ASP A 101 22.46 6.76 -7.99
CA ASP A 101 21.63 6.31 -6.85
C ASP A 101 21.64 7.34 -5.72
N ARG A 102 22.80 7.96 -5.43
CA ARG A 102 22.95 9.00 -4.42
C ARG A 102 22.19 10.27 -4.79
N ILE A 103 22.33 10.76 -6.03
CA ILE A 103 21.56 11.93 -6.52
C ILE A 103 20.05 11.65 -6.41
N PHE A 104 19.62 10.45 -6.77
CA PHE A 104 18.22 10.07 -6.64
C PHE A 104 17.76 10.04 -5.17
N THR A 105 18.49 9.34 -4.32
CA THR A 105 18.10 9.09 -2.93
C THR A 105 18.13 10.37 -2.10
N ASP A 106 19.20 11.15 -2.22
CA ASP A 106 19.47 12.28 -1.32
C ASP A 106 18.88 13.58 -1.84
N TYR A 107 18.86 13.78 -3.16
CA TYR A 107 18.27 15.00 -3.71
C TYR A 107 16.84 14.78 -4.21
N LEU A 108 16.62 13.88 -5.17
CA LEU A 108 15.30 13.75 -5.80
C LEU A 108 14.22 13.27 -4.82
N LEU A 109 14.56 12.30 -3.97
CA LEU A 109 13.60 11.68 -3.07
C LEU A 109 13.54 12.38 -1.71
N ARG A 110 14.69 12.78 -1.16
CA ARG A 110 14.76 13.38 0.18
C ARG A 110 14.57 14.90 0.17
N GLU A 111 15.36 15.63 -0.63
CA GLU A 111 15.31 17.09 -0.61
C GLU A 111 14.17 17.67 -1.45
N LYS A 112 13.99 17.19 -2.68
CA LYS A 112 13.00 17.74 -3.61
C LYS A 112 11.58 17.30 -3.24
N GLN A 113 11.42 16.04 -2.80
CA GLN A 113 10.13 15.44 -2.50
C GLN A 113 9.83 15.41 -1.00
N HIS A 114 9.56 16.60 -0.44
CA HIS A 114 9.27 16.76 0.99
C HIS A 114 8.17 15.81 1.50
N ALA A 115 7.07 15.63 0.76
CA ALA A 115 5.99 14.72 1.16
C ALA A 115 6.45 13.25 1.22
N VAL A 116 7.32 12.83 0.29
CA VAL A 116 7.89 11.47 0.31
C VAL A 116 8.84 11.30 1.48
N ARG A 117 9.76 12.26 1.67
CA ARG A 117 10.66 12.29 2.81
C ARG A 117 9.89 12.21 4.13
N ASP A 118 8.93 13.11 4.31
CA ASP A 118 8.21 13.29 5.57
C ASP A 118 7.33 12.06 5.87
N TYR A 119 6.76 11.44 4.84
CA TYR A 119 6.06 10.16 4.99
C TYR A 119 7.00 9.03 5.45
N ILE A 120 8.15 8.86 4.80
CA ILE A 120 9.14 7.82 5.15
C ILE A 120 9.69 8.05 6.57
N MET A 121 9.92 9.31 6.94
CA MET A 121 10.41 9.69 8.26
C MET A 121 9.33 9.66 9.36
N GLY A 122 8.07 9.39 9.00
CA GLY A 122 6.97 9.31 9.95
C GLY A 122 6.57 10.66 10.57
N VAL A 123 6.77 11.77 9.85
CA VAL A 123 6.38 13.10 10.30
C VAL A 123 4.85 13.15 10.50
N PRO A 124 4.35 13.59 11.66
CA PRO A 124 2.92 13.67 11.92
C PRO A 124 2.19 14.54 10.90
N GLY A 125 1.04 14.07 10.43
CA GLY A 125 0.17 14.80 9.49
C GLY A 125 0.46 14.54 8.01
N VAL A 126 1.58 13.89 7.66
CA VAL A 126 1.87 13.51 6.27
C VAL A 126 1.33 12.11 5.98
N ASN A 127 0.50 12.00 4.94
CA ASN A 127 -0.16 10.74 4.58
C ASN A 127 0.42 10.11 3.28
N LEU A 128 0.01 8.86 3.01
CA LEU A 128 0.50 8.10 1.86
C LEU A 128 0.13 8.74 0.52
N GLU A 129 -1.08 9.32 0.41
CA GLU A 129 -1.55 9.94 -0.83
C GLU A 129 -0.72 11.18 -1.17
N GLU A 130 -0.31 11.97 -0.17
CA GLU A 130 0.57 13.12 -0.37
C GLU A 130 1.96 12.68 -0.87
N ALA A 131 2.51 11.60 -0.32
CA ALA A 131 3.77 11.03 -0.80
C ALA A 131 3.65 10.48 -2.23
N GLN A 132 2.57 9.74 -2.53
CA GLN A 132 2.31 9.22 -3.88
C GLN A 132 2.07 10.34 -4.89
N ASN A 133 1.37 11.41 -4.52
CA ASN A 133 1.19 12.58 -5.35
C ASN A 133 2.52 13.30 -5.60
N GLY A 134 3.41 13.35 -4.60
CA GLY A 134 4.79 13.80 -4.76
C GLY A 134 5.53 13.02 -5.85
N LEU A 135 5.48 11.68 -5.79
CA LEU A 135 6.06 10.82 -6.83
C LEU A 135 5.43 11.09 -8.22
N ALA A 136 4.10 11.16 -8.30
CA ALA A 136 3.37 11.38 -9.57
C ALA A 136 3.64 12.75 -10.21
N ARG A 137 3.95 13.76 -9.39
CA ARG A 137 4.35 15.10 -9.87
C ARG A 137 5.75 15.10 -10.46
N GLU A 138 6.65 14.23 -10.02
CA GLU A 138 8.00 14.16 -10.59
C GLU A 138 8.08 13.22 -11.77
N TRP A 139 7.35 12.11 -11.69
CA TRP A 139 7.45 11.01 -12.64
C TRP A 139 6.07 10.67 -13.19
N ALA A 140 5.89 10.92 -14.49
CA ALA A 140 4.61 10.68 -15.18
C ALA A 140 4.17 9.20 -15.16
N SER A 141 5.13 8.30 -14.94
CA SER A 141 4.95 6.85 -14.79
C SER A 141 4.20 6.45 -13.53
N PHE A 142 4.22 7.28 -12.48
CA PHE A 142 3.51 7.03 -11.23
C PHE A 142 2.05 7.47 -11.31
N GLY A 143 1.17 6.61 -10.80
CA GLY A 143 -0.25 6.91 -10.65
C GLY A 143 -0.48 7.99 -9.60
N ASP A 144 -1.30 8.98 -9.94
CA ASP A 144 -1.72 10.05 -9.03
C ASP A 144 -2.95 9.58 -8.22
N PRO A 145 -2.88 9.56 -6.88
CA PRO A 145 -4.00 9.14 -6.03
C PRO A 145 -5.23 10.03 -6.20
N TYR A 146 -5.05 11.29 -6.64
CA TYR A 146 -6.13 12.23 -6.88
C TYR A 146 -6.68 12.17 -8.32
N LYS A 147 -6.18 11.25 -9.15
CA LYS A 147 -6.66 11.01 -10.52
C LYS A 147 -6.93 9.53 -10.81
N ASP A 148 -7.33 8.77 -9.80
CA ASP A 148 -7.64 7.35 -9.92
C ASP A 148 -6.46 6.52 -10.43
N GLY A 149 -5.23 6.89 -10.04
CA GLY A 149 -4.00 6.22 -10.48
C GLY A 149 -3.57 6.53 -11.91
N ARG A 150 -4.21 7.51 -12.58
CA ARG A 150 -3.73 8.04 -13.87
C ARG A 150 -2.53 8.96 -13.67
N SER A 151 -1.79 9.22 -14.75
CA SER A 151 -0.66 10.15 -14.72
C SER A 151 -1.10 11.55 -14.29
N TYR A 152 -0.29 12.20 -13.45
CA TYR A 152 -0.50 13.60 -13.05
C TYR A 152 -0.60 14.54 -14.26
N TYR A 153 0.17 14.30 -15.32
CA TYR A 153 0.28 15.19 -16.47
C TYR A 153 -0.86 15.05 -17.50
N GLY A 154 -1.64 13.96 -17.46
CA GLY A 154 -2.69 13.68 -18.43
C GLY A 154 -2.20 13.58 -19.89
N GLY A 155 -3.15 13.65 -20.84
CA GLY A 155 -2.84 13.61 -22.28
C GLY A 155 -2.30 12.26 -22.75
N ALA A 156 -1.19 12.27 -23.48
CA ALA A 156 -0.52 11.05 -23.95
C ALA A 156 0.27 10.32 -22.85
N ASN A 157 0.48 10.96 -21.69
CA ASN A 157 1.20 10.36 -20.57
C ASN A 157 0.34 9.27 -19.92
N ARG A 158 0.94 8.10 -19.70
CA ARG A 158 0.28 6.98 -19.03
C ARG A 158 1.08 6.61 -17.79
N ALA A 159 0.37 6.49 -16.67
CA ALA A 159 0.92 5.86 -15.49
C ALA A 159 0.89 4.35 -15.70
N HIS A 160 2.01 3.70 -15.49
CA HIS A 160 2.16 2.24 -15.52
C HIS A 160 2.73 1.70 -14.20
N ILE A 161 3.06 2.59 -13.25
CA ILE A 161 3.28 2.27 -11.84
C ILE A 161 1.99 2.62 -11.10
N SER A 162 1.31 1.61 -10.59
CA SER A 162 0.05 1.72 -9.88
C SER A 162 0.18 2.36 -8.48
N LEU A 163 -0.96 2.75 -7.91
CA LEU A 163 -1.03 3.18 -6.52
C LEU A 163 -0.59 2.05 -5.57
N ALA A 164 -0.94 0.79 -5.86
CA ALA A 164 -0.52 -0.34 -5.03
C ALA A 164 1.01 -0.51 -5.01
N GLU A 165 1.65 -0.36 -6.17
CA GLU A 165 3.10 -0.47 -6.31
C GLU A 165 3.85 0.61 -5.54
N SER A 166 3.45 1.86 -5.75
CA SER A 166 4.07 2.99 -5.07
C SER A 166 3.78 2.97 -3.56
N ALA A 167 2.60 2.52 -3.15
CA ALA A 167 2.25 2.33 -1.74
C ALA A 167 3.17 1.30 -1.06
N ALA A 168 3.33 0.12 -1.68
CA ALA A 168 4.20 -0.93 -1.15
C ALA A 168 5.64 -0.43 -0.97
N ALA A 169 6.19 0.24 -2.00
CA ALA A 169 7.55 0.78 -1.94
C ALA A 169 7.72 1.81 -0.81
N LEU A 170 6.80 2.78 -0.71
CA LEU A 170 6.84 3.81 0.33
C LEU A 170 6.69 3.23 1.74
N MET A 171 5.79 2.25 1.93
CA MET A 171 5.60 1.56 3.21
C MET A 171 6.83 0.74 3.60
N THR A 172 7.45 0.03 2.66
CA THR A 172 8.71 -0.69 2.91
C THR A 172 9.82 0.26 3.37
N MET A 173 9.99 1.38 2.69
CA MET A 173 10.98 2.39 3.09
C MET A 173 10.68 2.98 4.47
N ARG A 174 9.42 3.32 4.74
CA ARG A 174 8.99 3.85 6.05
C ARG A 174 9.26 2.85 7.19
N ALA A 175 8.94 1.57 6.98
CA ALA A 175 9.18 0.52 7.95
C ALA A 175 10.68 0.32 8.21
N ALA A 176 11.50 0.32 7.16
CA ALA A 176 12.95 0.22 7.27
C ALA A 176 13.58 1.42 7.99
N TYR A 177 13.08 2.63 7.73
CA TYR A 177 13.48 3.84 8.44
C TYR A 177 13.15 3.73 9.94
N ALA A 178 11.91 3.36 10.27
CA ALA A 178 11.47 3.19 11.65
C ALA A 178 12.31 2.14 12.40
N ASP A 179 12.59 0.99 11.77
CA ASP A 179 13.44 -0.04 12.35
C ASP A 179 14.88 0.45 12.59
N ALA A 180 15.49 1.13 11.63
CA ALA A 180 16.84 1.67 11.78
C ALA A 180 16.91 2.71 12.91
N THR A 181 15.93 3.60 13.01
CA THR A 181 15.87 4.58 14.11
C THR A 181 15.66 3.91 15.48
N ALA A 182 14.83 2.86 15.55
CA ALA A 182 14.64 2.08 16.77
C ALA A 182 15.93 1.36 17.23
N ARG A 183 16.81 1.02 16.29
CA ARG A 183 18.16 0.48 16.55
C ARG A 183 19.21 1.55 16.87
N GLY A 184 18.83 2.83 16.97
CA GLY A 184 19.71 3.93 17.34
C GLY A 184 20.52 4.53 16.19
N ALA A 185 20.16 4.24 14.93
CA ALA A 185 20.78 4.89 13.78
C ALA A 185 20.48 6.40 13.76
N SER A 186 21.41 7.20 13.22
CA SER A 186 21.13 8.61 12.93
C SER A 186 20.03 8.74 11.88
N SER A 187 19.42 9.91 11.74
CA SER A 187 18.39 10.13 10.71
C SER A 187 18.94 9.91 9.29
N ASP A 188 20.21 10.28 9.06
CA ASP A 188 20.89 10.06 7.78
C ASP A 188 21.14 8.57 7.53
N ASP A 189 21.68 7.85 8.53
CA ASP A 189 21.93 6.41 8.41
C ASP A 189 20.63 5.61 8.23
N ALA A 190 19.56 6.00 8.93
CA ALA A 190 18.24 5.41 8.79
C ALA A 190 17.63 5.67 7.41
N TRP A 191 17.83 6.87 6.84
CA TRP A 191 17.42 7.20 5.48
C TRP A 191 18.13 6.33 4.45
N HIS A 192 19.46 6.21 4.55
CA HIS A 192 20.24 5.37 3.65
C HIS A 192 19.92 3.88 3.81
N ALA A 193 19.66 3.40 5.03
CA ALA A 193 19.21 2.04 5.28
C ALA A 193 17.83 1.77 4.64
N ALA A 194 16.90 2.72 4.76
CA ALA A 194 15.59 2.65 4.11
C ALA A 194 15.68 2.66 2.58
N ALA A 195 16.64 3.41 2.02
CA ALA A 195 16.92 3.43 0.59
C ALA A 195 17.71 2.21 0.11
N ALA A 196 18.39 1.48 0.99
CA ALA A 196 19.16 0.30 0.62
C ALA A 196 18.38 -1.03 0.76
N VAL A 197 17.19 -1.02 1.38
CA VAL A 197 16.41 -2.23 1.66
C VAL A 197 16.08 -2.99 0.39
N ASP A 198 16.45 -4.28 0.32
CA ASP A 198 16.28 -5.07 -0.89
C ASP A 198 14.80 -5.30 -1.21
N ALA A 199 14.36 -4.76 -2.33
CA ALA A 199 13.06 -5.01 -2.91
C ALA A 199 12.92 -6.40 -3.58
N GLN A 200 13.84 -7.36 -3.38
CA GLN A 200 13.67 -8.75 -3.79
C GLN A 200 12.32 -9.40 -3.41
N PRO A 201 11.71 -9.15 -2.22
CA PRO A 201 10.36 -9.62 -1.92
C PRO A 201 9.30 -9.02 -2.86
N ILE A 202 9.50 -7.76 -3.25
CA ILE A 202 8.72 -7.11 -4.31
C ILE A 202 8.99 -7.86 -5.62
N LYS A 203 10.25 -7.98 -6.08
CA LYS A 203 10.70 -8.69 -7.33
C LYS A 203 10.19 -10.12 -7.48
N GLN A 204 10.25 -10.93 -6.43
CA GLN A 204 9.80 -12.33 -6.43
C GLN A 204 8.27 -12.41 -6.57
N ALA A 205 7.53 -11.52 -5.91
CA ALA A 205 6.09 -11.38 -6.11
C ALA A 205 5.70 -10.96 -7.55
N TRP A 206 6.60 -10.32 -8.31
CA TRP A 206 6.40 -10.00 -9.75
C TRP A 206 6.65 -11.18 -10.67
N HIS A 207 7.73 -11.94 -10.44
CA HIS A 207 8.11 -13.04 -11.30
C HIS A 207 7.17 -14.25 -11.16
N GLU A 208 6.53 -14.42 -10.01
CA GLU A 208 5.58 -15.50 -9.76
C GLU A 208 4.15 -15.20 -10.25
N LYS A 209 3.80 -13.93 -10.53
CA LYS A 209 2.41 -13.54 -10.84
C LYS A 209 2.29 -12.66 -12.07
N GLY A 210 1.88 -13.28 -13.18
CA GLY A 210 0.91 -12.63 -14.05
C GLY A 210 -0.38 -12.39 -13.27
N HIS A 211 -0.68 -11.13 -12.95
CA HIS A 211 -2.00 -10.59 -12.53
C HIS A 211 -2.84 -11.38 -11.51
N ALA A 212 -2.44 -11.39 -10.22
CA ALA A 212 -3.41 -11.67 -9.15
C ALA A 212 -3.12 -10.89 -7.85
N PRO A 213 -4.15 -10.29 -7.21
CA PRO A 213 -4.05 -9.66 -5.89
C PRO A 213 -3.84 -10.78 -4.83
N PRO A 214 -3.75 -10.46 -3.53
CA PRO A 214 -3.73 -11.50 -2.50
C PRO A 214 -4.93 -12.45 -2.68
N GLU A 215 -4.73 -13.76 -2.58
CA GLU A 215 -5.84 -14.71 -2.72
C GLU A 215 -6.98 -14.36 -1.74
N GLY A 216 -8.20 -14.30 -2.26
CA GLY A 216 -9.40 -13.94 -1.49
C GLY A 216 -9.66 -12.43 -1.30
N SER A 217 -8.88 -11.51 -1.89
CA SER A 217 -9.20 -10.07 -1.86
C SER A 217 -10.40 -9.71 -2.74
N LEU A 218 -11.14 -8.65 -2.38
CA LEU A 218 -12.24 -8.10 -3.21
C LEU A 218 -11.83 -6.77 -3.86
N ARG A 219 -12.20 -6.54 -5.12
CA ARG A 219 -11.82 -5.34 -5.90
C ARG A 219 -12.80 -5.05 -7.02
N ARG A 220 -12.60 -3.94 -7.74
CA ARG A 220 -13.43 -3.56 -8.90
C ARG A 220 -13.61 -4.73 -9.87
N ASP A 221 -14.85 -4.87 -10.34
CA ASP A 221 -15.36 -5.91 -11.24
C ASP A 221 -15.56 -7.30 -10.61
N ASP A 222 -15.14 -7.52 -9.36
CA ASP A 222 -15.51 -8.73 -8.62
C ASP A 222 -17.02 -8.77 -8.34
N ARG A 223 -17.57 -9.99 -8.24
CA ARG A 223 -19.00 -10.22 -7.99
C ARG A 223 -19.20 -11.38 -7.02
N GLY A 224 -20.32 -11.35 -6.29
CA GLY A 224 -20.78 -12.46 -5.45
C GLY A 224 -21.07 -12.06 -4.01
N ASP A 225 -21.40 -13.06 -3.18
CA ASP A 225 -21.90 -12.83 -1.83
C ASP A 225 -20.88 -12.16 -0.90
N ALA A 226 -19.58 -12.37 -1.13
CA ALA A 226 -18.52 -11.69 -0.40
C ALA A 226 -18.51 -10.17 -0.66
N VAL A 227 -18.79 -9.76 -1.90
CA VAL A 227 -18.94 -8.34 -2.27
C VAL A 227 -20.20 -7.76 -1.66
N ARG A 228 -21.31 -8.50 -1.70
CA ARG A 228 -22.58 -8.08 -1.07
C ARG A 228 -22.39 -7.83 0.43
N THR A 229 -21.76 -8.78 1.12
CA THR A 229 -21.46 -8.69 2.55
C THR A 229 -20.62 -7.44 2.85
N LEU A 230 -19.58 -7.20 2.06
CA LEU A 230 -18.76 -6.00 2.20
C LEU A 230 -19.58 -4.70 2.02
N GLN A 231 -20.43 -4.64 1.00
CA GLN A 231 -21.27 -3.46 0.73
C GLN A 231 -22.22 -3.19 1.90
N GLU A 232 -22.86 -4.21 2.46
CA GLU A 232 -23.72 -4.10 3.65
C GLU A 232 -22.94 -3.61 4.87
N GLN A 233 -21.70 -4.09 5.03
CA GLN A 233 -20.82 -3.73 6.12
C GLN A 233 -20.37 -2.27 6.04
N LEU A 234 -19.95 -1.81 4.87
CA LEU A 234 -19.55 -0.43 4.64
C LEU A 234 -20.73 0.53 4.82
N ASP A 235 -21.92 0.16 4.35
CA ASP A 235 -23.14 0.95 4.53
C ASP A 235 -23.52 1.07 6.02
N GLN A 236 -23.42 -0.02 6.80
CA GLN A 236 -23.63 -0.01 8.25
C GLN A 236 -22.64 0.89 9.00
N LEU A 237 -21.41 0.98 8.51
CA LEU A 237 -20.37 1.85 9.06
C LEU A 237 -20.50 3.30 8.57
N GLY A 238 -21.52 3.60 7.75
CA GLY A 238 -21.82 4.95 7.25
C GLY A 238 -21.02 5.38 6.02
N TYR A 239 -20.32 4.46 5.36
CA TYR A 239 -19.52 4.77 4.18
C TYR A 239 -20.36 4.77 2.91
N THR A 240 -20.31 5.89 2.20
CA THR A 240 -21.08 6.17 0.99
C THR A 240 -20.18 6.26 -0.24
N ASP A 241 -20.78 6.39 -1.42
CA ASP A 241 -20.03 6.80 -2.62
C ASP A 241 -19.57 8.26 -2.55
N ALA A 242 -18.78 8.71 -3.55
CA ALA A 242 -18.23 10.07 -3.59
C ALA A 242 -19.29 11.19 -3.70
N ALA A 243 -20.56 10.84 -3.96
CA ALA A 243 -21.68 11.78 -4.00
C ALA A 243 -22.52 11.74 -2.71
N GLY A 244 -22.06 11.04 -1.67
CA GLY A 244 -22.78 10.91 -0.40
C GLY A 244 -23.96 9.94 -0.44
N ARG A 245 -24.04 9.07 -1.46
CA ARG A 245 -25.16 8.11 -1.60
C ARG A 245 -24.82 6.78 -0.93
N ALA A 246 -25.78 6.26 -0.16
CA ALA A 246 -25.71 4.93 0.43
C ALA A 246 -25.37 3.86 -0.61
N LEU A 247 -24.64 2.82 -0.18
CA LEU A 247 -24.27 1.73 -1.07
C LEU A 247 -25.47 0.81 -1.31
N THR A 248 -25.59 0.30 -2.52
CA THR A 248 -26.52 -0.80 -2.81
C THR A 248 -25.76 -2.11 -2.70
N ALA A 249 -26.25 -3.04 -1.86
CA ALA A 249 -25.68 -4.37 -1.70
C ALA A 249 -26.09 -5.31 -2.86
N ASP A 250 -25.69 -4.95 -4.08
CA ASP A 250 -26.00 -5.70 -5.30
C ASP A 250 -25.04 -6.87 -5.57
N GLY A 251 -23.97 -6.99 -4.77
CA GLY A 251 -22.93 -8.00 -4.94
C GLY A 251 -22.03 -7.74 -6.14
N VAL A 252 -21.99 -6.51 -6.68
CA VAL A 252 -21.10 -6.11 -7.77
C VAL A 252 -20.16 -5.01 -7.28
N PHE A 253 -18.85 -5.28 -7.32
CA PHE A 253 -17.86 -4.33 -6.85
C PHE A 253 -17.62 -3.28 -7.94
N GLY A 254 -18.54 -2.32 -8.05
CA GLY A 254 -18.46 -1.23 -9.00
C GLY A 254 -17.67 -0.03 -8.48
N ALA A 255 -17.61 1.03 -9.29
CA ALA A 255 -16.91 2.27 -8.94
C ALA A 255 -17.39 2.91 -7.61
N ARG A 256 -18.67 2.75 -7.27
CA ARG A 256 -19.24 3.26 -6.00
C ARG A 256 -18.73 2.48 -4.79
N THR A 257 -18.69 1.15 -4.88
CA THR A 257 -18.15 0.30 -3.81
C THR A 257 -16.67 0.56 -3.61
N GLU A 258 -15.90 0.74 -4.69
CA GLU A 258 -14.50 1.10 -4.56
C GLU A 258 -14.29 2.46 -3.87
N GLN A 259 -15.11 3.47 -4.20
CA GLN A 259 -15.04 4.78 -3.55
C GLN A 259 -15.31 4.68 -2.04
N ALA A 260 -16.32 3.90 -1.64
CA ALA A 260 -16.62 3.68 -0.24
C ALA A 260 -15.52 2.88 0.49
N VAL A 261 -14.92 1.87 -0.17
CA VAL A 261 -13.75 1.16 0.37
C VAL A 261 -12.58 2.11 0.57
N ARG A 262 -12.31 2.99 -0.39
CA ARG A 262 -11.23 3.98 -0.27
C ARG A 262 -11.51 4.98 0.85
N ALA A 263 -12.75 5.42 1.02
CA ALA A 263 -13.14 6.26 2.15
C ALA A 263 -12.94 5.54 3.48
N TYR A 264 -13.39 4.29 3.58
CA TYR A 264 -13.16 3.43 4.75
C TYR A 264 -11.68 3.25 5.07
N GLN A 265 -10.88 2.93 4.06
CA GLN A 265 -9.44 2.77 4.24
C GLN A 265 -8.80 4.06 4.74
N ARG A 266 -9.22 5.22 4.19
CA ARG A 266 -8.70 6.53 4.59
C ARG A 266 -9.02 6.84 6.05
N ASP A 267 -10.25 6.65 6.46
CA ASP A 267 -10.72 7.00 7.81
C ASP A 267 -10.16 6.07 8.89
N ASN A 268 -9.66 4.90 8.50
CA ASN A 268 -9.10 3.89 9.40
C ASN A 268 -7.58 3.72 9.30
N GLY A 269 -6.90 4.64 8.60
CA GLY A 269 -5.44 4.62 8.49
C GLY A 269 -4.88 3.40 7.75
N LEU A 270 -5.67 2.81 6.86
CA LEU A 270 -5.29 1.67 6.01
C LEU A 270 -4.77 2.14 4.65
N THR A 271 -4.13 1.24 3.91
CA THR A 271 -3.77 1.46 2.51
C THR A 271 -5.01 1.77 1.67
N VAL A 272 -5.08 2.97 1.07
CA VAL A 272 -6.22 3.43 0.25
C VAL A 272 -6.08 2.96 -1.19
N ASP A 273 -6.13 1.65 -1.40
CA ASP A 273 -5.97 1.00 -2.71
C ASP A 273 -7.30 0.63 -3.38
N GLY A 274 -8.43 0.74 -2.67
CA GLY A 274 -9.74 0.30 -3.14
C GLY A 274 -9.88 -1.22 -3.22
N ILE A 275 -8.94 -1.97 -2.64
CA ILE A 275 -8.88 -3.43 -2.60
C ILE A 275 -9.11 -3.88 -1.16
N VAL A 276 -10.09 -4.74 -0.94
CA VAL A 276 -10.34 -5.33 0.37
C VAL A 276 -9.43 -6.55 0.57
N GLY A 277 -8.18 -6.26 0.95
CA GLY A 277 -7.22 -7.25 1.42
C GLY A 277 -7.52 -7.78 2.83
N PRO A 278 -6.68 -8.68 3.38
CA PRO A 278 -6.86 -9.22 4.72
C PRO A 278 -6.96 -8.16 5.82
N GLU A 279 -6.14 -7.10 5.73
CA GLU A 279 -6.10 -6.01 6.72
C GLU A 279 -7.39 -5.16 6.68
N THR A 280 -7.80 -4.69 5.50
CA THR A 280 -9.08 -3.97 5.35
C THR A 280 -10.25 -4.80 5.82
N ARG A 281 -10.25 -6.10 5.53
CA ARG A 281 -11.32 -7.01 5.96
C ARG A 281 -11.33 -7.23 7.48
N ALA A 282 -10.16 -7.28 8.11
CA ALA A 282 -10.05 -7.38 9.56
C ALA A 282 -10.59 -6.12 10.24
N ALA A 283 -10.17 -4.94 9.77
CA ALA A 283 -10.65 -3.66 10.29
C ALA A 283 -12.17 -3.49 10.14
N VAL A 284 -12.74 -3.81 8.96
CA VAL A 284 -14.20 -3.74 8.75
C VAL A 284 -14.94 -4.65 9.73
N ARG A 285 -14.44 -5.87 9.97
CA ARG A 285 -15.05 -6.80 10.93
C ARG A 285 -14.89 -6.38 12.37
N GLU A 286 -13.80 -5.70 12.72
CA GLU A 286 -13.57 -5.22 14.08
C GLU A 286 -14.57 -4.14 14.47
N GLN A 287 -14.95 -3.28 13.52
CA GLN A 287 -15.86 -2.15 13.76
C GLN A 287 -17.33 -2.50 13.60
N ILE A 288 -17.65 -3.66 13.04
CA ILE A 288 -19.01 -4.17 12.97
C ILE A 288 -19.09 -5.22 14.07
N PRO A 289 -19.67 -4.88 15.24
CA PRO A 289 -19.92 -5.88 16.27
C PRO A 289 -20.68 -7.00 15.60
N SER A 290 -20.09 -8.19 15.60
CA SER A 290 -20.77 -9.34 15.03
C SER A 290 -22.14 -9.46 15.70
N ARG A 291 -23.21 -9.55 14.89
CA ARG A 291 -24.56 -9.83 15.39
C ARG A 291 -24.57 -11.02 16.36
N GLY A 292 -23.60 -11.93 16.24
CA GLY A 292 -23.34 -13.00 17.22
C GLY A 292 -23.00 -12.49 18.62
N ALA A 293 -22.12 -11.50 18.79
CA ALA A 293 -21.78 -10.93 20.09
C ALA A 293 -22.94 -10.16 20.72
N GLU A 294 -23.71 -9.44 19.91
CA GLU A 294 -24.90 -8.70 20.37
C GLU A 294 -26.06 -9.64 20.75
N THR A 295 -26.25 -10.72 19.98
CA THR A 295 -27.23 -11.78 20.26
C THR A 295 -26.80 -12.66 21.45
N LEU A 296 -25.51 -12.95 21.59
CA LEU A 296 -24.94 -13.63 22.77
C LEU A 296 -25.08 -12.76 24.02
N ARG A 297 -24.85 -11.45 23.90
CA ARG A 297 -25.04 -10.51 25.01
C ARG A 297 -26.52 -10.39 25.38
N ALA A 298 -27.43 -10.29 24.41
CA ALA A 298 -28.87 -10.29 24.67
C ALA A 298 -29.37 -11.62 25.26
N GLY A 299 -28.83 -12.76 24.80
CA GLY A 299 -29.11 -14.08 25.37
C GLY A 299 -28.55 -14.26 26.78
N ALA A 300 -27.34 -13.77 27.04
CA ALA A 300 -26.72 -13.77 28.35
C ALA A 300 -27.47 -12.86 29.33
N THR A 301 -27.90 -11.68 28.89
CA THR A 301 -28.77 -10.79 29.70
C THR A 301 -30.10 -11.47 30.01
N GLY A 302 -30.74 -12.12 29.02
CA GLY A 302 -31.99 -12.86 29.25
C GLY A 302 -31.84 -14.05 30.20
N LEU A 303 -30.67 -14.70 30.23
CA LEU A 303 -30.34 -15.76 31.19
C LEU A 303 -30.05 -15.22 32.60
N LEU A 304 -29.38 -14.08 32.71
CA LEU A 304 -29.12 -13.40 33.98
C LEU A 304 -30.44 -12.93 34.61
N ASP A 305 -31.32 -12.31 33.84
CA ASP A 305 -32.66 -11.91 34.31
C ASP A 305 -33.51 -13.12 34.72
N ALA A 306 -33.33 -14.25 34.06
CA ALA A 306 -34.01 -15.50 34.41
C ALA A 306 -33.46 -16.12 35.70
N ALA A 307 -32.16 -15.99 35.96
CA ALA A 307 -31.53 -16.48 37.18
C ALA A 307 -32.07 -15.76 38.43
N GLU A 308 -32.41 -14.48 38.32
CA GLU A 308 -33.08 -13.71 39.39
C GLU A 308 -34.52 -14.18 39.68
N ARG A 309 -35.14 -14.93 38.75
CA ARG A 309 -36.51 -15.44 38.85
C ARG A 309 -36.63 -16.92 39.22
N GLY A 310 -35.51 -17.61 39.40
CA GLY A 310 -35.45 -19.01 39.84
C GLY A 310 -35.25 -20.05 38.73
N GLU A 311 -34.99 -21.29 39.13
CA GLU A 311 -34.49 -22.37 38.26
C GLU A 311 -35.39 -22.70 37.06
N ASP A 312 -36.72 -22.62 37.23
CA ASP A 312 -37.68 -22.86 36.14
C ASP A 312 -37.57 -21.83 35.01
N ALA A 313 -37.37 -20.55 35.36
CA ALA A 313 -37.22 -19.48 34.39
C ALA A 313 -35.91 -19.61 33.59
N VAL A 314 -34.84 -20.06 34.25
CA VAL A 314 -33.55 -20.34 33.60
C VAL A 314 -33.68 -21.47 32.59
N ARG A 315 -34.36 -22.56 32.97
CA ARG A 315 -34.63 -23.70 32.08
C ARG A 315 -35.42 -23.28 30.83
N GLU A 316 -36.47 -22.49 31.00
CA GLU A 316 -37.27 -21.98 29.87
C GLU A 316 -36.46 -21.03 28.96
N ALA A 317 -35.63 -20.16 29.55
CA ALA A 317 -34.74 -19.28 28.81
C ALA A 317 -33.70 -20.07 27.99
N MET A 318 -33.13 -21.13 28.57
CA MET A 318 -32.20 -22.04 27.89
C MET A 318 -32.89 -22.79 26.73
N GLU A 319 -34.12 -23.28 26.90
CA GLU A 319 -34.88 -23.96 25.83
C GLU A 319 -35.25 -23.02 24.68
N ARG A 320 -35.53 -21.75 24.98
CA ARG A 320 -35.75 -20.71 23.95
C ARG A 320 -34.47 -20.40 23.19
N LEU A 321 -33.34 -20.28 23.88
CA LEU A 321 -32.03 -20.09 23.23
C LEU A 321 -31.66 -21.29 22.35
N ALA A 322 -31.91 -22.51 22.82
CA ALA A 322 -31.65 -23.75 22.11
C ALA A 322 -32.49 -23.93 20.83
N ARG A 323 -33.65 -23.27 20.73
CA ARG A 323 -34.53 -23.25 19.54
C ARG A 323 -34.33 -22.01 18.66
N SER A 324 -33.44 -21.11 19.04
CA SER A 324 -33.14 -19.92 18.24
C SER A 324 -32.15 -20.25 17.11
N SER A 325 -32.09 -19.38 16.10
CA SER A 325 -31.07 -19.47 15.04
C SER A 325 -29.64 -19.39 15.56
N LEU A 326 -29.41 -18.91 16.79
CA LEU A 326 -28.13 -18.96 17.48
C LEU A 326 -27.85 -20.39 17.99
N GLY A 327 -28.83 -21.02 18.64
CA GLY A 327 -28.73 -22.40 19.12
C GLY A 327 -28.56 -23.42 18.00
N GLU A 328 -29.16 -23.19 16.83
CA GLU A 328 -28.96 -24.01 15.63
C GLU A 328 -27.54 -23.89 15.06
N ARG A 329 -26.99 -22.66 14.96
CA ARG A 329 -25.61 -22.43 14.50
C ARG A 329 -24.57 -23.01 15.45
N TRP A 330 -24.79 -22.90 16.76
CA TRP A 330 -23.91 -23.48 17.77
C TRP A 330 -23.86 -25.01 17.68
N ARG A 331 -24.99 -25.67 17.42
CA ARG A 331 -25.01 -27.12 17.14
C ARG A 331 -24.24 -27.47 15.87
N GLN A 332 -24.43 -26.70 14.80
CA GLN A 332 -23.76 -26.94 13.52
C GLN A 332 -22.22 -26.81 13.64
N GLN A 333 -21.72 -25.84 14.42
CA GLN A 333 -20.29 -25.71 14.74
C GLN A 333 -19.76 -26.84 15.62
N LEU A 334 -20.56 -27.35 16.57
CA LEU A 334 -20.15 -28.49 17.42
C LEU A 334 -20.10 -29.79 16.62
N ASP A 335 -21.01 -30.00 15.67
CA ASP A 335 -21.00 -31.16 14.75
C ASP A 335 -19.78 -31.11 13.81
N GLU A 336 -19.42 -29.92 13.30
CA GLU A 336 -18.20 -29.72 12.52
C GLU A 336 -16.91 -29.93 13.35
N ALA A 337 -16.92 -29.58 14.63
CA ALA A 337 -15.80 -29.81 15.54
C ALA A 337 -15.65 -31.28 15.93
N HIS A 338 -16.76 -32.01 16.14
CA HIS A 338 -16.75 -33.44 16.43
C HIS A 338 -16.29 -34.29 15.22
N LEU A 339 -16.44 -33.81 13.99
CA LEU A 339 -15.89 -34.45 12.79
C LEU A 339 -14.35 -34.37 12.68
N ARG A 340 -13.66 -33.65 13.59
CA ARG A 340 -12.18 -33.53 13.59
C ARG A 340 -11.48 -34.09 14.82
N THR A 341 -12.21 -34.56 15.82
CA THR A 341 -11.61 -35.17 17.01
C THR A 341 -12.37 -36.43 17.41
N ASP A 342 -11.95 -37.58 16.88
CA ASP A 342 -12.20 -38.86 17.54
C ASP A 342 -11.28 -38.96 18.77
N VAL A 343 -11.70 -38.32 19.87
CA VAL A 343 -11.23 -38.67 21.22
C VAL A 343 -12.47 -38.74 22.11
N PRO A 344 -12.82 -39.92 22.66
CA PRO A 344 -14.02 -40.06 23.48
C PRO A 344 -13.83 -39.34 24.82
N VAL A 345 -14.73 -38.41 25.13
CA VAL A 345 -14.81 -37.77 26.45
C VAL A 345 -15.66 -38.65 27.35
N GLN A 346 -15.03 -39.29 28.33
CA GLN A 346 -15.71 -39.86 29.50
C GLN A 346 -16.11 -38.71 30.44
N CYS A 347 -17.40 -38.58 30.70
CA CYS A 347 -17.95 -37.68 31.71
C CYS A 347 -17.93 -38.36 33.08
N ASP A 348 -17.04 -37.95 33.97
CA ASP A 348 -17.20 -38.16 35.41
C ASP A 348 -17.63 -36.84 36.08
N ALA A 349 -18.76 -36.89 36.78
CA ALA A 349 -19.36 -35.75 37.49
C ALA A 349 -18.67 -35.53 38.85
N PRO A 350 -18.48 -34.27 39.32
CA PRO A 350 -17.98 -34.03 40.66
C PRO A 350 -19.08 -34.23 41.71
N GLN A 351 -18.79 -35.04 42.72
CA GLN A 351 -19.62 -35.22 43.91
C GLN A 351 -19.51 -33.99 44.83
N THR A 352 -20.66 -33.51 45.29
CA THR A 352 -20.84 -32.48 46.31
C THR A 352 -20.65 -33.08 47.72
N GLN A 353 -19.76 -32.52 48.54
CA GLN A 353 -19.78 -32.67 50.00
C GLN A 353 -19.39 -31.36 50.71
N ASP A 354 -20.43 -30.66 51.14
CA ASP A 354 -20.73 -30.25 52.52
C ASP A 354 -19.60 -29.72 53.42
N LEU A 355 -19.65 -28.42 53.75
CA LEU A 355 -19.08 -27.88 55.00
C LEU A 355 -20.07 -26.89 55.63
N ALA A 356 -20.75 -27.39 56.65
CA ALA A 356 -21.65 -26.67 57.53
C ALA A 356 -20.89 -25.78 58.56
N ARG A 357 -21.44 -24.57 58.74
CA ARG A 357 -21.62 -23.79 59.99
C ARG A 357 -20.48 -23.70 61.02
N GLY A 358 -20.02 -22.48 61.24
CA GLY A 358 -19.44 -22.03 62.51
C GLY A 358 -20.15 -20.76 63.02
N GLU A 359 -21.08 -20.91 63.97
CA GLU A 359 -21.51 -19.86 64.88
C GLU A 359 -21.28 -20.38 66.32
N ARG A 360 -20.32 -19.77 67.02
CA ARG A 360 -20.49 -19.25 68.39
C ARG A 360 -19.29 -18.41 68.81
#